data_AF-A0A231PLJ9-F1
#
_entry.id   AF-A0A231PLJ9-F1
#
_cell.length_a   1.000
_cell.length_b   1.000
_cell.length_c   1.000
_cell.angle_alpha   90.00
_cell.angle_beta   90.00
_cell.angle_gamma   90.00
#
_symmetry.space_group_name_H-M   'P 1'
#
loop_
_entity.id
_entity.type
_entity.pdbx_description
1 polymer ?
#
loop_
_entity_poly.entity_id
_entity_poly.type
_entity_poly.pdbx_seq_one_letter_code
_entity_poly.pdbx_strand_id
1 'polypeptide(L)'
;MLEHPRGMADLREQIDMTYVTPACAKPTPGYPQGRTGTIAGYGAHRHAGEPVCESCATARRRIRAEERARSLACFPGGIQGTLDGYKAHLGAGQRPCSDCRRALVPEPGLACALPTLDFPGGRTGTAAGYQAHYVHAEEACAPCAAAHAGKCQERHRSLSEGEREVVRVANRVATKKWRERNPGEAREAAHRVIGRNRAAVRAAKNQPCTDCGVRYPYYVMEFDHLDSETKEFNVSAGITRASYERLMAEIAKCEVVCANCHAERTHQRKQARKGAQADAV
;
A
#
# COMPACT_ATOMS: atom_id res chain seq x y z
N MET A 1 33.54 -8.99 19.49
CA MET A 1 34.29 -8.28 18.43
C MET A 1 33.84 -8.85 17.09
N LEU A 2 32.80 -8.26 16.49
CA LEU A 2 32.23 -8.71 15.21
C LEU A 2 32.25 -7.52 14.25
N GLU A 3 33.29 -7.46 13.42
CA GLU A 3 33.43 -6.44 12.39
C GLU A 3 32.78 -6.92 11.08
N HIS A 4 31.92 -6.08 10.52
CA HIS A 4 31.29 -6.22 9.20
C HIS A 4 32.25 -5.75 8.10
N PRO A 5 32.46 -6.51 7.00
CA PRO A 5 33.13 -5.98 5.82
C PRO A 5 32.11 -5.28 4.90
N ARG A 6 32.25 -3.97 4.71
CA ARG A 6 31.62 -3.23 3.59
C ARG A 6 32.69 -2.92 2.54
N GLY A 7 32.88 -3.83 1.59
CA GLY A 7 33.60 -3.56 0.36
C GLY A 7 32.67 -2.90 -0.66
N MET A 8 32.78 -1.58 -0.80
CA MET A 8 32.27 -0.78 -1.94
C MET A 8 33.35 0.25 -2.30
N ALA A 9 34.55 -0.26 -2.58
CA ALA A 9 35.59 0.46 -3.29
C ALA A 9 35.63 -0.12 -4.70
N ASP A 10 34.95 0.54 -5.64
CA ASP A 10 35.28 0.64 -7.07
C ASP A 10 34.04 0.99 -7.91
N LEU A 11 33.78 2.31 -8.04
CA LEU A 11 32.99 2.89 -9.13
C LEU A 11 33.43 4.35 -9.38
N ARG A 12 34.74 4.62 -9.30
CA ARG A 12 35.33 5.96 -9.54
C ARG A 12 36.21 6.05 -10.77
N GLU A 13 36.30 5.00 -11.58
CA GLU A 13 37.05 5.04 -12.83
C GLU A 13 36.11 4.85 -14.01
N GLN A 14 36.26 5.73 -15.01
CA GLN A 14 35.51 5.84 -16.28
C GLN A 14 34.29 6.78 -16.31
N ILE A 15 34.50 8.05 -15.93
CA ILE A 15 33.74 9.15 -16.57
C ILE A 15 34.70 9.89 -17.49
N ASP A 16 34.44 9.78 -18.79
CA ASP A 16 35.10 10.53 -19.85
C ASP A 16 34.94 12.04 -19.60
N MET A 17 36.07 12.71 -19.36
CA MET A 17 36.19 14.12 -18.98
C MET A 17 36.14 15.09 -20.18
N THR A 18 35.77 14.64 -21.39
CA THR A 18 35.73 15.50 -22.59
C THR A 18 34.36 16.08 -22.96
N TYR A 19 33.29 15.80 -22.21
CA TYR A 19 31.97 16.40 -22.49
C TYR A 19 31.72 17.67 -21.66
N VAL A 20 32.24 18.81 -22.13
CA VAL A 20 31.87 20.12 -21.60
C VAL A 20 30.56 20.56 -22.25
N THR A 21 29.48 20.61 -21.48
CA THR A 21 28.76 21.88 -21.28
C THR A 21 27.99 21.80 -19.96
N PRO A 22 28.43 22.49 -18.89
CA PRO A 22 27.63 22.62 -17.69
C PRO A 22 26.26 23.21 -18.10
N ALA A 23 25.14 22.57 -17.74
CA ALA A 23 23.80 23.10 -18.02
C ALA A 23 23.61 24.56 -17.55
N CYS A 24 24.42 25.00 -16.58
CA CYS A 24 24.47 26.37 -16.12
C CYS A 24 25.16 27.35 -17.09
N ALA A 25 26.07 26.92 -17.97
CA ALA A 25 26.78 27.78 -18.92
C ALA A 25 25.91 28.19 -20.12
N LYS A 26 24.83 27.43 -20.42
CA LYS A 26 23.93 27.72 -21.54
C LYS A 26 23.20 29.05 -21.34
N PRO A 27 23.32 30.02 -22.28
CA PRO A 27 22.57 31.26 -22.25
C PRO A 27 21.06 31.05 -22.28
N THR A 28 20.33 31.94 -21.62
CA THR A 28 18.86 32.00 -21.65
C THR A 28 18.42 33.46 -21.75
N PRO A 29 17.15 33.77 -22.11
CA PRO A 29 16.68 35.15 -22.23
C PRO A 29 16.93 36.03 -20.99
N GLY A 30 16.95 35.44 -19.79
CA GLY A 30 17.27 36.16 -18.54
C GLY A 30 18.76 36.12 -18.14
N TYR A 31 19.60 35.38 -18.85
CA TYR A 31 21.01 35.16 -18.54
C TYR A 31 21.81 34.97 -19.84
N PRO A 32 22.09 36.06 -20.58
CA PRO A 32 22.72 36.01 -21.90
C PRO A 32 24.16 35.49 -21.88
N GLN A 33 24.84 35.57 -20.74
CA GLN A 33 26.20 35.04 -20.54
C GLN A 33 26.21 33.67 -19.85
N GLY A 34 25.06 33.03 -19.71
CA GLY A 34 24.88 31.83 -18.91
C GLY A 34 24.53 32.12 -17.46
N ARG A 35 24.10 31.07 -16.77
CA ARG A 35 23.56 31.05 -15.39
C ARG A 35 24.57 30.53 -14.37
N THR A 36 25.84 30.34 -14.75
CA THR A 36 26.90 29.86 -13.86
C THR A 36 27.02 30.76 -12.64
N GLY A 37 27.07 30.16 -11.43
CA GLY A 37 27.13 30.94 -10.20
C GLY A 37 25.79 31.53 -9.74
N THR A 38 24.65 31.03 -10.25
CA THR A 38 23.31 31.51 -9.87
C THR A 38 22.39 30.37 -9.43
N ILE A 39 21.27 30.70 -8.77
CA ILE A 39 20.22 29.70 -8.43
C ILE A 39 19.59 29.09 -9.68
N ALA A 40 19.42 29.89 -10.74
CA ALA A 40 18.92 29.41 -12.01
C ALA A 40 19.88 28.38 -12.62
N GLY A 41 21.20 28.57 -12.46
CA GLY A 41 22.22 27.61 -12.87
C GLY A 41 22.20 26.32 -12.04
N TYR A 42 22.03 26.44 -10.72
CA TYR A 42 21.82 25.26 -9.85
C TYR A 42 20.57 24.46 -10.27
N GLY A 43 19.47 25.14 -10.60
CA GLY A 43 18.26 24.50 -11.13
C GLY A 43 18.49 23.80 -12.47
N ALA A 44 19.30 24.40 -13.35
CA ALA A 44 19.65 23.83 -14.65
C ALA A 44 20.36 22.47 -14.52
N HIS A 45 21.35 22.35 -13.62
CA HIS A 45 22.01 21.07 -13.34
C HIS A 45 21.02 19.99 -12.88
N ARG A 46 20.12 20.34 -11.95
CA ARG A 46 19.11 19.39 -11.45
C ARG A 46 18.14 18.93 -12.53
N HIS A 47 17.78 19.81 -13.45
CA HIS A 47 16.90 19.47 -14.57
C HIS A 47 17.62 18.61 -15.61
N ALA A 48 18.90 18.89 -15.87
CA ALA A 48 19.73 18.12 -16.80
C ALA A 48 20.23 16.79 -16.22
N GLY A 49 20.10 16.56 -14.91
CA GLY A 49 20.64 15.37 -14.24
C GLY A 49 22.17 15.38 -14.10
N GLU A 50 22.80 16.54 -14.25
CA GLU A 50 24.25 16.71 -14.22
C GLU A 50 24.78 17.00 -12.81
N PRO A 51 26.05 16.64 -12.51
CA PRO A 51 26.73 17.11 -11.31
C PRO A 51 26.70 18.64 -11.21
N VAL A 52 26.35 19.16 -10.03
CA VAL A 52 26.29 20.60 -9.78
C VAL A 52 27.70 21.17 -9.68
N CYS A 53 28.03 22.19 -10.47
CA CYS A 53 29.33 22.86 -10.38
C CYS A 53 29.48 23.69 -9.09
N GLU A 54 30.73 23.93 -8.67
CA GLU A 54 31.03 24.56 -7.38
C GLU A 54 30.50 25.99 -7.25
N SER A 55 30.49 26.77 -8.34
CA SER A 55 29.96 28.13 -8.34
C SER A 55 28.43 28.15 -8.15
N CYS A 56 27.70 27.27 -8.82
CA CYS A 56 26.26 27.10 -8.65
C CYS A 56 25.90 26.53 -7.27
N ALA A 57 26.71 25.62 -6.73
CA ALA A 57 26.57 25.13 -5.36
C ALA A 57 26.79 26.26 -4.33
N THR A 58 27.80 27.10 -4.53
CA THR A 58 28.09 28.27 -3.70
C THR A 58 26.95 29.28 -3.72
N ALA A 59 26.41 29.58 -4.91
CA ALA A 59 25.24 30.45 -5.04
C ALA A 59 24.05 29.91 -4.25
N ARG A 60 23.82 28.60 -4.28
CA ARG A 60 22.76 27.95 -3.47
C ARG A 60 23.02 28.02 -1.98
N ARG A 61 24.27 27.85 -1.55
CA ARG A 61 24.66 28.01 -0.14
C ARG A 61 24.47 29.45 0.34
N ARG A 62 24.82 30.45 -0.48
CA ARG A 62 24.62 31.87 -0.17
C ARG A 62 23.15 32.23 -0.02
N ILE A 63 22.31 31.87 -1.01
CA ILE A 63 20.86 32.15 -0.91
C ILE A 63 20.25 31.44 0.30
N ARG A 64 20.62 30.18 0.57
CA ARG A 64 20.18 29.50 1.81
C ARG A 64 20.69 30.19 3.07
N ALA A 65 21.87 30.80 3.06
CA ALA A 65 22.40 31.55 4.19
C ALA A 65 21.65 32.87 4.38
N GLU A 66 21.33 33.59 3.31
CA GLU A 66 20.49 34.79 3.34
C GLU A 66 19.06 34.46 3.77
N GLU A 67 18.45 33.39 3.27
CA GLU A 67 17.13 32.89 3.71
C GLU A 67 17.16 32.55 5.20
N ARG A 68 18.23 31.91 5.70
CA ARG A 68 18.44 31.66 7.12
C ARG A 68 18.61 32.96 7.92
N ALA A 69 19.35 33.94 7.41
CA ALA A 69 19.56 35.23 8.07
C ALA A 69 18.29 36.09 8.11
N ARG A 70 17.46 36.03 7.05
CA ARG A 70 16.11 36.64 7.02
C ARG A 70 15.12 35.86 7.89
N SER A 71 15.47 34.65 8.30
CA SER A 71 14.71 33.89 9.28
C SER A 71 15.02 34.37 10.69
N LEU A 72 14.52 35.55 11.02
CA LEU A 72 14.52 36.13 12.37
C LEU A 72 13.87 35.19 13.43
N ALA A 73 13.20 34.13 12.99
CA ALA A 73 12.54 33.12 13.80
C ALA A 73 13.48 32.09 14.44
N CYS A 74 14.71 31.91 13.96
CA CYS A 74 15.54 30.77 14.34
C CYS A 74 17.04 31.05 14.16
N PHE A 75 17.70 31.56 15.21
CA PHE A 75 19.15 31.81 15.24
C PHE A 75 19.92 30.65 15.93
N PRO A 76 21.19 30.39 15.55
CA PRO A 76 22.03 29.41 16.23
C PRO A 76 22.21 29.76 17.72
N GLY A 77 21.84 28.85 18.62
CA GLY A 77 21.83 29.07 20.07
C GLY A 77 20.49 29.57 20.64
N GLY A 78 19.48 29.81 19.81
CA GLY A 78 18.10 30.10 20.21
C GLY A 78 17.21 28.86 20.18
N ILE A 79 15.94 29.03 19.77
CA ILE A 79 14.95 27.95 19.59
C ILE A 79 15.20 27.06 18.35
N GLN A 80 16.38 27.12 17.73
CA GLN A 80 16.73 26.28 16.58
C GLN A 80 16.72 24.80 16.95
N GLY A 81 16.13 23.97 16.10
CA GLY A 81 16.03 22.54 16.38
C GLY A 81 15.01 22.22 17.48
N THR A 82 14.01 23.07 17.68
CA THR A 82 12.87 22.82 18.58
C THR A 82 11.53 22.97 17.83
N LEU A 83 10.43 22.50 18.42
CA LEU A 83 9.07 22.72 17.92
C LEU A 83 8.73 24.22 17.84
N ASP A 84 9.21 25.02 18.78
CA ASP A 84 8.95 26.46 18.79
C ASP A 84 9.70 27.17 17.67
N GLY A 85 10.95 26.76 17.38
CA GLY A 85 11.66 27.24 16.20
C GLY A 85 10.96 26.87 14.89
N TYR A 86 10.36 25.68 14.82
CA TYR A 86 9.54 25.28 13.67
C TYR A 86 8.28 26.14 13.52
N LYS A 87 7.54 26.38 14.61
CA LYS A 87 6.35 27.24 14.60
C LYS A 87 6.68 28.69 14.25
N ALA A 88 7.80 29.21 14.75
CA ALA A 88 8.26 30.56 14.44
C ALA A 88 8.54 30.76 12.94
N HIS A 89 9.11 29.74 12.27
CA HIS A 89 9.25 29.76 10.81
C HIS A 89 7.89 29.86 10.09
N LEU A 90 6.90 29.08 10.52
CA LEU A 90 5.56 29.11 9.93
C LEU A 90 4.85 30.44 10.17
N GLY A 91 4.94 30.99 11.39
CA GLY A 91 4.37 32.30 11.73
C GLY A 91 4.99 33.44 10.91
N ALA A 92 6.25 33.31 10.52
CA ALA A 92 6.94 34.23 9.61
C ALA A 92 6.64 33.98 8.11
N GLY A 93 5.80 33.00 7.76
CA GLY A 93 5.52 32.60 6.37
C GLY A 93 6.71 31.95 5.67
N GLN A 94 7.69 31.45 6.43
CA GLN A 94 8.93 30.89 5.91
C GLN A 94 8.94 29.36 5.99
N ARG A 95 9.69 28.72 5.09
CA ARG A 95 9.90 27.27 5.16
C ARG A 95 10.85 26.94 6.32
N PRO A 96 10.47 26.03 7.25
CA PRO A 96 11.32 25.69 8.40
C PRO A 96 12.68 25.13 7.99
N CYS A 97 13.75 25.46 8.73
CA CYS A 97 15.12 25.01 8.43
C CYS A 97 15.30 23.48 8.62
N SER A 98 16.42 22.91 8.17
CA SER A 98 16.67 21.46 8.30
C SER A 98 16.72 20.97 9.75
N ASP A 99 17.16 21.80 10.69
CA ASP A 99 17.31 21.41 12.09
C ASP A 99 15.97 21.47 12.80
N CYS A 100 15.19 22.54 12.61
CA CYS A 100 13.81 22.62 13.09
C CYS A 100 12.90 21.57 12.45
N ARG A 101 13.17 21.13 11.21
CA ARG A 101 12.46 19.98 10.60
C ARG A 101 12.86 18.64 11.22
N ARG A 102 14.13 18.46 11.59
CA ARG A 102 14.65 17.22 12.21
C ARG A 102 14.30 17.11 13.68
N ALA A 103 14.09 18.22 14.36
CA ALA A 103 13.55 18.29 15.72
C ALA A 103 12.14 17.68 15.85
N LEU A 104 11.45 17.54 14.72
CA LEU A 104 10.13 16.95 14.59
C LEU A 104 10.19 15.53 14.02
N VAL A 105 11.24 14.72 14.27
CA VAL A 105 11.04 13.28 14.18
C VAL A 105 10.28 12.92 15.43
N PRO A 106 8.94 12.95 15.40
CA PRO A 106 8.19 12.84 16.62
C PRO A 106 8.04 11.35 16.89
N GLU A 107 7.57 11.01 18.07
CA GLU A 107 7.08 9.66 18.35
C GLU A 107 6.11 9.20 17.22
N PRO A 108 6.06 7.89 16.90
CA PRO A 108 5.21 7.37 15.83
C PRO A 108 3.77 7.92 15.91
N GLY A 109 3.26 8.49 14.81
CA GLY A 109 1.87 8.95 14.70
C GLY A 109 1.66 10.47 14.67
N LEU A 110 2.71 11.28 14.82
CA LEU A 110 2.62 12.74 14.83
C LEU A 110 2.91 13.41 13.47
N ALA A 111 3.37 12.69 12.44
CA ALA A 111 3.70 13.29 11.14
C ALA A 111 2.51 14.03 10.50
N CYS A 112 1.29 13.55 10.71
CA CYS A 112 0.07 14.22 10.23
C CYS A 112 -0.32 15.43 11.08
N ALA A 113 0.02 15.46 12.37
CA ALA A 113 -0.33 16.55 13.28
C ALA A 113 0.56 17.79 13.10
N LEU A 114 1.71 17.63 12.45
CA LEU A 114 2.64 18.74 12.20
C LEU A 114 2.02 19.80 11.28
N PRO A 115 1.96 21.07 11.74
CA PRO A 115 1.56 22.19 10.91
C PRO A 115 2.44 22.34 9.68
N THR A 116 1.86 22.79 8.57
CA THR A 116 2.61 23.26 7.40
C THR A 116 2.04 24.59 6.93
N LEU A 117 2.70 25.25 5.96
CA LEU A 117 2.20 26.50 5.39
C LEU A 117 0.77 26.33 4.85
N ASP A 118 0.48 25.23 4.16
CA ASP A 118 -0.84 24.94 3.60
C ASP A 118 -1.83 24.40 4.65
N PHE A 119 -1.33 23.97 5.82
CA PHE A 119 -2.13 23.34 6.87
C PHE A 119 -1.65 23.81 8.26
N PRO A 120 -2.01 25.03 8.68
CA PRO A 120 -1.49 25.62 9.93
C PRO A 120 -1.89 24.87 11.20
N GLY A 121 -3.00 24.12 11.18
CA GLY A 121 -3.46 23.27 12.28
C GLY A 121 -3.03 21.80 12.19
N GLY A 122 -2.17 21.46 11.23
CA GLY A 122 -1.86 20.07 10.89
C GLY A 122 -2.79 19.49 9.83
N ARG A 123 -2.47 18.27 9.42
CA ARG A 123 -3.08 17.54 8.28
C ARG A 123 -3.82 16.28 8.70
N THR A 124 -4.01 16.04 10.00
CA THR A 124 -4.73 14.88 10.51
C THR A 124 -6.13 14.79 9.89
N GLY A 125 -6.51 13.59 9.44
CA GLY A 125 -7.82 13.40 8.80
C GLY A 125 -7.89 13.85 7.34
N THR A 126 -6.75 14.10 6.69
CA THR A 126 -6.71 14.47 5.27
C THR A 126 -5.86 13.49 4.45
N ALA A 127 -6.07 13.46 3.13
CA ALA A 127 -5.19 12.70 2.23
C ALA A 127 -3.73 13.19 2.27
N ALA A 128 -3.50 14.48 2.53
CA ALA A 128 -2.15 15.02 2.73
C ALA A 128 -1.52 14.53 4.04
N GLY A 129 -2.33 14.31 5.08
CA GLY A 129 -1.91 13.67 6.33
C GLY A 129 -1.53 12.20 6.14
N TYR A 130 -2.30 11.45 5.34
CA TYR A 130 -1.93 10.09 4.95
C TYR A 130 -0.58 10.04 4.22
N GLN A 131 -0.37 10.96 3.26
CA GLN A 131 0.91 11.06 2.56
C GLN A 131 2.07 11.39 3.50
N ALA A 132 1.83 12.19 4.55
CA ALA A 132 2.84 12.48 5.55
C ALA A 132 3.30 11.21 6.27
N HIS A 133 2.37 10.36 6.75
CA HIS A 133 2.73 9.07 7.36
C HIS A 133 3.55 8.19 6.42
N TYR A 134 3.14 8.09 5.15
CA TYR A 134 3.87 7.31 4.15
C TYR A 134 5.32 7.81 3.95
N VAL A 135 5.53 9.12 3.81
CA VAL A 135 6.87 9.71 3.62
C VAL A 135 7.76 9.51 4.84
N HIS A 136 7.17 9.52 6.04
CA HIS A 136 7.87 9.32 7.30
C HIS A 136 7.95 7.85 7.73
N ALA A 137 7.46 6.91 6.91
CA ALA A 137 7.41 5.48 7.21
C ALA A 137 6.70 5.15 8.53
N GLU A 138 5.67 5.93 8.88
CA GLU A 138 4.80 5.71 10.03
C GLU A 138 3.54 4.96 9.59
N GLU A 139 2.97 4.16 10.49
CA GLU A 139 1.62 3.65 10.29
C GLU A 139 0.62 4.82 10.29
N ALA A 140 -0.27 4.85 9.30
CA ALA A 140 -1.22 5.94 9.16
C ALA A 140 -2.26 5.90 10.27
N CYS A 141 -2.51 7.03 10.94
CA CYS A 141 -3.58 7.10 11.93
C CYS A 141 -4.96 6.87 11.29
N ALA A 142 -5.91 6.36 12.08
CA ALA A 142 -7.25 6.01 11.58
C ALA A 142 -7.95 7.14 10.81
N PRO A 143 -7.92 8.42 11.26
CA PRO A 143 -8.50 9.53 10.49
C PRO A 143 -7.86 9.72 9.11
N CYS A 144 -6.53 9.67 9.03
CA CYS A 144 -5.80 9.83 7.76
C CYS A 144 -6.04 8.64 6.81
N ALA A 145 -6.05 7.42 7.35
CA ALA A 145 -6.38 6.21 6.60
C ALA A 145 -7.81 6.26 6.05
N ALA A 146 -8.78 6.69 6.87
CA ALA A 146 -10.17 6.87 6.45
C ALA A 146 -10.31 7.93 5.35
N ALA A 147 -9.61 9.07 5.48
CA ALA A 147 -9.64 10.12 4.46
C ALA A 147 -9.07 9.65 3.12
N HIS A 148 -7.95 8.90 3.14
CA HIS A 148 -7.40 8.30 1.94
C HIS A 148 -8.34 7.25 1.33
N ALA A 149 -8.92 6.37 2.16
CA ALA A 149 -9.89 5.38 1.72
C ALA A 149 -11.13 6.03 1.08
N GLY A 150 -11.68 7.08 1.70
CA GLY A 150 -12.80 7.85 1.15
C GLY A 150 -12.49 8.43 -0.22
N LYS A 151 -11.31 9.04 -0.39
CA LYS A 151 -10.85 9.56 -1.69
C LYS A 151 -10.70 8.46 -2.74
N CYS A 152 -10.20 7.28 -2.37
CA CYS A 152 -10.12 6.13 -3.28
C CYS A 152 -11.52 5.63 -3.70
N GLN A 153 -12.46 5.56 -2.76
CA GLN A 153 -13.84 5.13 -3.02
C GLN A 153 -14.56 6.12 -3.92
N GLU A 154 -14.46 7.42 -3.65
CA GLU A 154 -15.04 8.48 -4.47
C GLU A 154 -14.54 8.39 -5.91
N ARG A 155 -13.21 8.29 -6.09
CA ARG A 155 -12.60 8.09 -7.40
C ARG A 155 -13.16 6.86 -8.11
N HIS A 156 -13.36 5.75 -7.41
CA HIS A 156 -13.90 4.54 -8.02
C HIS A 156 -15.39 4.67 -8.37
N ARG A 157 -16.17 5.38 -7.53
CA ARG A 157 -17.58 5.67 -7.77
C ARG A 157 -17.76 6.55 -9.01
N SER A 158 -16.87 7.51 -9.24
CA SER A 158 -16.93 8.41 -10.38
C SER A 158 -16.52 7.77 -11.72
N LEU A 159 -15.93 6.56 -11.73
CA LEU A 159 -15.58 5.87 -12.97
C LEU A 159 -16.81 5.33 -13.67
N SER A 160 -16.85 5.52 -14.99
CA SER A 160 -17.76 4.81 -15.90
C SER A 160 -17.45 3.31 -15.94
N GLU A 161 -18.35 2.51 -16.51
CA GLU A 161 -18.16 1.07 -16.60
C GLU A 161 -16.93 0.67 -17.44
N GLY A 162 -16.69 1.37 -18.56
CA GLY A 162 -15.50 1.16 -19.38
C GLY A 162 -14.20 1.46 -18.62
N GLU A 163 -14.16 2.55 -17.86
CA GLU A 163 -12.98 2.90 -17.04
C GLU A 163 -12.76 1.91 -15.89
N ARG A 164 -13.84 1.43 -15.26
CA ARG A 164 -13.75 0.38 -14.23
C ARG A 164 -13.13 -0.88 -14.80
N GLU A 165 -13.49 -1.27 -16.03
CA GLU A 165 -12.90 -2.44 -16.68
C GLU A 165 -11.40 -2.25 -16.95
N VAL A 166 -10.99 -1.08 -17.44
CA VAL A 166 -9.56 -0.75 -17.61
C VAL A 166 -8.79 -0.90 -16.29
N VAL A 167 -9.33 -0.39 -15.19
CA VAL A 167 -8.71 -0.53 -13.86
C VAL A 167 -8.66 -1.99 -13.40
N ARG A 168 -9.71 -2.79 -13.62
CA ARG A 168 -9.72 -4.23 -13.28
C ARG A 168 -8.65 -4.99 -14.05
N VAL A 169 -8.52 -4.73 -15.35
CA VAL A 169 -7.50 -5.37 -16.21
C VAL A 169 -6.10 -4.96 -15.73
N ALA A 170 -5.87 -3.66 -15.49
CA ALA A 170 -4.60 -3.17 -14.99
C ALA A 170 -4.22 -3.81 -13.64
N ASN A 171 -5.16 -3.89 -12.69
CA ASN A 171 -4.96 -4.52 -11.39
C ASN A 171 -4.65 -6.02 -11.51
N ARG A 172 -5.30 -6.74 -12.43
CA ARG A 172 -5.02 -8.16 -12.69
C ARG A 172 -3.59 -8.35 -13.19
N VAL A 173 -3.14 -7.51 -14.12
CA VAL A 173 -1.77 -7.53 -14.65
C VAL A 173 -0.76 -7.18 -13.57
N ALA A 174 -1.00 -6.13 -12.78
CA ALA A 174 -0.13 -5.72 -11.69
C ALA A 174 0.00 -6.82 -10.63
N THR A 175 -1.12 -7.45 -10.25
CA THR A 175 -1.13 -8.58 -9.30
C THR A 175 -0.34 -9.77 -9.83
N LYS A 176 -0.48 -10.11 -11.12
CA LYS A 176 0.29 -11.18 -11.75
C LYS A 176 1.80 -10.88 -11.67
N LYS A 177 2.22 -9.68 -12.10
CA LYS A 177 3.62 -9.25 -12.03
C LYS A 177 4.18 -9.26 -10.61
N TRP A 178 3.39 -8.84 -9.62
CA TRP A 178 3.80 -8.87 -8.22
C TRP A 178 4.03 -10.31 -7.72
N ARG A 179 3.15 -11.25 -8.07
CA ARG A 179 3.31 -12.68 -7.70
C ARG A 179 4.52 -13.33 -8.35
N GLU A 180 4.82 -12.97 -9.60
CA GLU A 180 6.00 -13.45 -10.33
C GLU A 180 7.29 -12.93 -9.70
N ARG A 181 7.31 -11.67 -9.25
CA ARG A 181 8.47 -11.06 -8.56
C ARG A 181 8.65 -11.54 -7.13
N ASN A 182 7.55 -11.87 -6.43
CA ASN A 182 7.55 -12.22 -5.01
C ASN A 182 6.91 -13.62 -4.78
N PRO A 183 7.47 -14.71 -5.33
CA PRO A 183 6.85 -16.03 -5.27
C PRO A 183 6.75 -16.59 -3.84
N GLY A 184 7.71 -16.27 -2.96
CA GLY A 184 7.68 -16.67 -1.55
C GLY A 184 6.51 -16.04 -0.80
N GLU A 185 6.42 -14.71 -0.83
CA GLU A 185 5.35 -13.94 -0.20
C GLU A 185 3.97 -14.32 -0.75
N ALA A 186 3.87 -14.57 -2.06
CA ALA A 186 2.64 -15.02 -2.69
C ALA A 186 2.21 -16.41 -2.18
N ARG A 187 3.15 -17.35 -2.01
CA ARG A 187 2.88 -18.68 -1.43
C ARG A 187 2.45 -18.57 0.02
N GLU A 188 3.14 -17.77 0.83
CA GLU A 188 2.77 -17.56 2.22
C GLU A 188 1.39 -16.91 2.37
N ALA A 189 1.09 -15.89 1.57
CA ALA A 189 -0.22 -15.26 1.55
C ALA A 189 -1.31 -16.28 1.18
N ALA A 190 -1.07 -17.13 0.18
CA ALA A 190 -1.98 -18.21 -0.18
C ALA A 190 -2.15 -19.23 0.97
N HIS A 191 -1.06 -19.63 1.64
CA HIS A 191 -1.12 -20.52 2.80
C HIS A 191 -1.94 -19.92 3.95
N ARG A 192 -1.77 -18.63 4.25
CA ARG A 192 -2.57 -17.93 5.27
C ARG A 192 -4.07 -17.95 4.92
N VAL A 193 -4.42 -17.64 3.66
CA VAL A 193 -5.81 -17.65 3.19
C VAL A 193 -6.41 -19.07 3.25
N ILE A 194 -5.69 -20.06 2.73
CA ILE A 194 -6.13 -21.46 2.74
C ILE A 194 -6.25 -21.99 4.16
N GLY A 195 -5.30 -21.66 5.05
CA GLY A 195 -5.32 -22.03 6.45
C GLY A 195 -6.55 -21.49 7.18
N ARG A 196 -6.83 -20.19 7.01
CA ARG A 196 -8.06 -19.55 7.53
C ARG A 196 -9.32 -20.23 7.01
N ASN A 197 -9.41 -20.44 5.69
CA ASN A 197 -10.59 -21.05 5.07
C ASN A 197 -10.78 -22.51 5.54
N ARG A 198 -9.71 -23.29 5.68
CA ARG A 198 -9.76 -24.64 6.26
C ARG A 198 -10.26 -24.62 7.70
N ALA A 199 -9.78 -23.68 8.52
CA ALA A 199 -10.22 -23.54 9.90
C ALA A 199 -11.73 -23.23 9.97
N ALA A 200 -12.22 -22.31 9.14
CA ALA A 200 -13.63 -21.98 9.05
C ALA A 200 -14.50 -23.17 8.62
N VAL A 201 -14.09 -23.92 7.59
CA VAL A 201 -14.78 -25.14 7.14
C VAL A 201 -14.80 -26.20 8.24
N ARG A 202 -13.69 -26.40 8.96
CA ARG A 202 -13.65 -27.35 10.09
C ARG A 202 -14.58 -26.93 11.23
N ALA A 203 -14.60 -25.64 11.56
CA ALA A 203 -15.50 -25.09 12.58
C ALA A 203 -16.96 -25.26 12.18
N ALA A 204 -17.31 -25.00 10.91
CA ALA A 204 -18.67 -25.20 10.39
C ALA A 204 -19.10 -26.67 10.41
N LYS A 205 -18.17 -27.62 10.29
CA LYS A 205 -18.45 -29.05 10.47
C LYS A 205 -18.61 -29.49 11.93
N ASN A 206 -18.35 -28.61 12.90
CA ASN A 206 -18.41 -28.95 14.32
C ASN A 206 -19.84 -28.90 14.87
N GLN A 207 -20.74 -29.66 14.27
CA GLN A 207 -22.14 -29.82 14.67
C GLN A 207 -22.57 -31.28 14.50
N PRO A 208 -23.58 -31.77 15.25
CA PRO A 208 -24.08 -33.13 15.06
C PRO A 208 -24.64 -33.31 13.65
N CYS A 209 -24.67 -34.55 13.16
CA CYS A 209 -25.32 -34.88 11.90
C CYS A 209 -26.80 -34.49 11.95
N THR A 210 -27.31 -33.77 10.95
CA THR A 210 -28.73 -33.39 10.88
C THR A 210 -29.66 -34.61 10.87
N ASP A 211 -29.26 -35.71 10.22
CA ASP A 211 -30.10 -36.92 10.12
C ASP A 211 -30.07 -37.80 11.36
N CYS A 212 -28.89 -38.30 11.76
CA CYS A 212 -28.78 -39.26 12.86
C CYS A 212 -28.51 -38.62 14.23
N GLY A 213 -28.27 -37.30 14.31
CA GLY A 213 -27.98 -36.57 15.55
C GLY A 213 -26.61 -36.86 16.17
N VAL A 214 -25.85 -37.84 15.65
CA VAL A 214 -24.53 -38.20 16.19
C VAL A 214 -23.48 -37.19 15.75
N ARG A 215 -22.65 -36.76 16.72
CA ARG A 215 -21.49 -35.90 16.47
C ARG A 215 -20.26 -36.76 16.18
N TYR A 216 -19.66 -36.55 15.01
CA TYR A 216 -18.39 -37.16 14.64
C TYR A 216 -17.28 -36.12 14.49
N PRO A 217 -16.00 -36.55 14.45
CA PRO A 217 -14.91 -35.66 14.07
C PRO A 217 -15.12 -35.03 12.69
N TYR A 218 -14.61 -33.81 12.50
CA TYR A 218 -14.86 -33.00 11.28
C TYR A 218 -14.51 -33.72 9.96
N TYR A 219 -13.61 -34.71 9.97
CA TYR A 219 -13.20 -35.45 8.78
C TYR A 219 -14.20 -36.55 8.38
N VAL A 220 -15.15 -36.89 9.24
CA VAL A 220 -16.28 -37.80 8.96
C VAL A 220 -17.54 -37.03 8.55
N MET A 221 -17.62 -35.76 8.95
CA MET A 221 -18.74 -34.88 8.61
C MET A 221 -18.60 -34.35 7.19
N GLU A 222 -19.69 -34.25 6.45
CA GLU A 222 -19.78 -33.73 5.08
C GLU A 222 -20.82 -32.62 4.96
N PHE A 223 -20.63 -31.76 3.96
CA PHE A 223 -21.61 -30.73 3.62
C PHE A 223 -22.50 -31.28 2.51
N ASP A 224 -23.78 -31.48 2.83
CA ASP A 224 -24.80 -31.89 1.88
C ASP A 224 -25.59 -30.66 1.42
N HIS A 225 -25.59 -30.41 0.11
CA HIS A 225 -26.39 -29.34 -0.47
C HIS A 225 -27.86 -29.75 -0.50
N LEU A 226 -28.74 -28.93 0.09
CA LEU A 226 -30.19 -29.17 0.10
C LEU A 226 -30.79 -29.09 -1.31
N ASP A 227 -30.34 -28.11 -2.08
CA ASP A 227 -30.73 -27.90 -3.46
C ASP A 227 -29.46 -27.85 -4.33
N SER A 228 -29.37 -28.78 -5.29
CA SER A 228 -28.22 -28.85 -6.20
C SER A 228 -28.21 -27.71 -7.22
N GLU A 229 -29.33 -27.06 -7.48
CA GLU A 229 -29.46 -25.98 -8.48
C GLU A 229 -28.96 -24.63 -7.96
N THR A 230 -28.98 -24.42 -6.63
CA THR A 230 -28.53 -23.16 -5.99
C THR A 230 -27.05 -23.16 -5.58
N LYS A 231 -26.38 -24.31 -5.75
CA LYS A 231 -24.97 -24.52 -5.47
C LYS A 231 -24.10 -23.80 -6.49
N GLU A 232 -23.15 -22.99 -6.01
CA GLU A 232 -22.15 -22.40 -6.89
C GLU A 232 -20.91 -23.30 -7.03
N PHE A 233 -20.50 -23.97 -5.95
CA PHE A 233 -19.30 -24.81 -5.94
C PHE A 233 -19.30 -25.80 -4.77
N ASN A 234 -18.43 -26.82 -4.85
CA ASN A 234 -18.15 -27.68 -3.71
C ASN A 234 -17.40 -26.91 -2.61
N VAL A 235 -17.85 -26.98 -1.36
CA VAL A 235 -17.21 -26.32 -0.21
C VAL A 235 -15.71 -26.66 -0.12
N SER A 236 -15.32 -27.89 -0.42
CA SER A 236 -13.93 -28.34 -0.47
C SER A 236 -13.08 -27.60 -1.52
N ALA A 237 -13.63 -27.33 -2.70
CA ALA A 237 -12.98 -26.53 -3.75
C ALA A 237 -12.96 -25.03 -3.39
N GLY A 238 -13.98 -24.56 -2.68
CA GLY A 238 -14.09 -23.18 -2.20
C GLY A 238 -12.95 -22.76 -1.26
N ILE A 239 -12.34 -23.71 -0.53
CA ILE A 239 -11.20 -23.45 0.36
C ILE A 239 -10.07 -22.71 -0.36
N THR A 240 -9.77 -23.08 -1.61
CA THR A 240 -8.65 -22.52 -2.39
C THR A 240 -9.09 -21.52 -3.44
N ARG A 241 -10.35 -21.59 -3.91
CA ARG A 241 -10.81 -20.84 -5.08
C ARG A 241 -11.79 -19.70 -4.76
N ALA A 242 -12.44 -19.73 -3.59
CA ALA A 242 -13.45 -18.74 -3.22
C ALA A 242 -12.90 -17.69 -2.25
N SER A 243 -13.48 -16.49 -2.29
CA SER A 243 -13.32 -15.53 -1.20
C SER A 243 -13.94 -16.09 0.08
N TYR A 244 -13.54 -15.56 1.23
CA TYR A 244 -14.09 -15.99 2.52
C TYR A 244 -15.61 -15.86 2.57
N GLU A 245 -16.14 -14.71 2.16
CA GLU A 245 -17.58 -14.42 2.16
C GLU A 245 -18.34 -15.41 1.27
N ARG A 246 -17.85 -15.66 0.05
CA ARG A 246 -18.48 -16.64 -0.85
C ARG A 246 -18.44 -18.05 -0.28
N LEU A 247 -17.33 -18.45 0.34
CA LEU A 247 -17.21 -19.74 1.01
C LEU A 247 -18.22 -19.88 2.14
N MET A 248 -18.37 -18.86 2.99
CA MET A 248 -19.33 -18.88 4.09
C MET A 248 -20.78 -18.86 3.59
N ALA A 249 -21.08 -18.08 2.56
CA ALA A 249 -22.39 -18.06 1.93
C ALA A 249 -22.75 -19.43 1.33
N GLU A 250 -21.79 -20.11 0.70
CA GLU A 250 -22.00 -21.45 0.17
C GLU A 250 -22.17 -22.49 1.28
N ILE A 251 -21.41 -22.40 2.38
CA ILE A 251 -21.58 -23.26 3.56
C ILE A 251 -22.99 -23.11 4.15
N ALA A 252 -23.55 -21.90 4.16
CA ALA A 252 -24.89 -21.65 4.69
C ALA A 252 -26.02 -22.31 3.88
N LYS A 253 -25.76 -22.71 2.63
CA LYS A 253 -26.70 -23.48 1.80
C LYS A 253 -26.66 -24.99 2.07
N CYS A 254 -25.72 -25.44 2.89
CA CYS A 254 -25.49 -26.85 3.16
C CYS A 254 -26.00 -27.25 4.54
N GLU A 255 -26.47 -28.49 4.65
CA GLU A 255 -26.57 -29.19 5.92
C GLU A 255 -25.29 -29.95 6.22
N VAL A 256 -25.01 -30.16 7.50
CA VAL A 256 -23.87 -30.98 7.92
C VAL A 256 -24.39 -32.35 8.36
N VAL A 257 -23.98 -33.36 7.61
CA VAL A 257 -24.37 -34.76 7.84
C VAL A 257 -23.14 -35.63 7.95
N CYS A 258 -23.25 -36.83 8.54
CA CYS A 258 -22.14 -37.78 8.55
C CYS A 258 -21.99 -38.44 7.17
N ALA A 259 -20.82 -38.99 6.87
CA ALA A 259 -20.53 -39.66 5.60
C ALA A 259 -21.55 -40.76 5.23
N ASN A 260 -22.07 -41.49 6.21
CA ASN A 260 -23.04 -42.56 5.98
C ASN A 260 -24.40 -42.00 5.53
N CYS A 261 -24.97 -41.06 6.30
CA CYS A 261 -26.23 -40.41 5.95
C CYS A 261 -26.12 -39.64 4.62
N HIS A 262 -24.97 -39.01 4.35
CA HIS A 262 -24.71 -38.38 3.05
C HIS A 262 -24.74 -39.38 1.89
N ALA A 263 -24.13 -40.55 2.06
CA ALA A 263 -24.12 -41.61 1.05
C ALA A 263 -25.53 -42.16 0.79
N GLU A 264 -26.33 -42.35 1.83
CA GLU A 264 -27.73 -42.75 1.74
C GLU A 264 -28.56 -41.71 0.98
N ARG A 265 -28.51 -40.42 1.37
CA ARG A 265 -29.16 -39.31 0.66
C ARG A 265 -28.78 -39.29 -0.82
N THR A 266 -27.49 -39.41 -1.11
CA THR A 266 -26.97 -39.43 -2.49
C THR A 266 -27.53 -40.61 -3.28
N HIS A 267 -27.58 -41.80 -2.69
CA HIS A 267 -28.14 -42.99 -3.34
C HIS A 267 -29.63 -42.80 -3.64
N GLN A 268 -30.42 -42.36 -2.66
CA GLN A 268 -31.86 -42.12 -2.80
C GLN A 268 -32.15 -41.08 -3.90
N ARG A 269 -31.44 -39.95 -3.91
CA ARG A 269 -31.58 -38.93 -4.96
C ARG A 269 -31.26 -39.47 -6.35
N LYS A 270 -30.24 -40.32 -6.49
CA LYS A 270 -29.91 -40.98 -7.77
C LYS A 270 -31.01 -41.95 -8.22
N GLN A 271 -31.60 -42.72 -7.31
CA GLN A 271 -32.70 -43.63 -7.65
C GLN A 271 -33.96 -42.86 -8.07
N ALA A 272 -34.32 -41.79 -7.35
CA ALA A 272 -35.46 -40.94 -7.70
C ALA A 272 -35.32 -40.33 -9.10
N ARG A 273 -34.13 -39.88 -9.48
CA ARG A 273 -33.86 -39.35 -10.84
C ARG A 273 -33.97 -40.42 -11.92
N LYS A 274 -33.55 -41.65 -11.65
CA LYS A 274 -33.70 -42.79 -12.59
C LYS A 274 -35.17 -43.18 -12.78
N GLY A 275 -35.94 -43.22 -11.69
CA GLY A 275 -37.39 -43.47 -11.75
C GLY A 275 -38.13 -42.41 -12.56
N ALA A 276 -37.88 -41.13 -12.27
CA ALA A 276 -38.49 -40.02 -13.00
C ALA A 276 -38.13 -39.98 -14.50
N GLN A 277 -36.97 -40.51 -14.90
CA GLN A 277 -36.61 -40.65 -16.32
C GLN A 277 -37.26 -41.86 -16.99
N ALA A 278 -37.62 -42.90 -16.24
CA ALA A 278 -38.33 -44.07 -16.77
C ALA A 278 -39.83 -43.79 -16.97
N ASP A 279 -40.44 -42.97 -16.10
CA ASP A 279 -41.86 -42.60 -16.17
C ASP A 279 -42.16 -41.50 -17.22
N ALA A 280 -41.13 -40.88 -17.79
CA ALA A 280 -41.24 -39.81 -18.80
C ALA A 280 -41.09 -40.31 -20.26
N VAL A 281 -40.96 -41.63 -20.46
CA VAL A 281 -40.84 -42.29 -21.77
C VAL A 281 -42.08 -43.16 -22.04
#